data_AF-A0A7V9UJQ1-F1
#
_entry.id   AF-A0A7V9UJQ1-F1
#
_cell.length_a   1.000
_cell.length_b   1.000
_cell.length_c   1.000
_cell.angle_alpha   90.00
_cell.angle_beta   90.00
_cell.angle_gamma   90.00
#
_symmetry.space_group_name_H-M   'P 1'
#
loop_
_entity.id
_entity.type
_entity.pdbx_description
1 polymer ?
#
loop_
_entity_poly.entity_id
_entity_poly.type
_entity_poly.pdbx_seq_one_letter_code
_entity_poly.pdbx_strand_id
1 'polypeptide(L)'
;VCDIGAEYSLYTADITRTYPATGKFTPRQREIYQLVLDTQAAVAAHWKPGMTNLDLHVFAVEYLRKSPLRAKDTDGREYGMERFFIHGLGHALGMDVHDVADGVHKLQPGEVFTIEPGIYIQTEKLGVRIEDDYLVMPDNTLRKLSEKIPSAPDEIERLMTRAKR
;
A
#
# COMPACT_ATOMS: atom_id res chain seq x y z
N VAL A 1 -12.36 1.33 -2.52
CA VAL A 1 -11.08 1.89 -2.05
C VAL A 1 -11.42 3.18 -1.36
N CYS A 2 -11.00 3.36 -0.11
CA CYS A 2 -11.11 4.62 0.61
C CYS A 2 -9.69 5.08 0.91
N ASP A 3 -9.30 6.19 0.30
CA ASP A 3 -8.03 6.86 0.51
C ASP A 3 -8.38 8.20 1.14
N ILE A 4 -7.92 8.38 2.37
CA ILE A 4 -8.29 9.53 3.19
C ILE A 4 -7.27 9.77 4.28
N GLY A 5 -6.97 11.05 4.46
CA GLY A 5 -6.11 11.59 5.50
C GLY A 5 -6.84 12.57 6.40
N ALA A 6 -6.43 12.66 7.67
CA ALA A 6 -6.78 13.78 8.52
C ALA A 6 -5.58 14.73 8.60
N GLU A 7 -5.86 16.04 8.72
CA GLU A 7 -4.85 17.02 9.09
C GLU A 7 -4.99 17.35 10.58
N TYR A 8 -3.88 17.29 11.32
CA TYR A 8 -3.83 17.64 12.73
C TYR A 8 -2.58 18.47 13.02
N SER A 9 -2.78 19.66 13.61
CA SER A 9 -1.69 20.59 13.91
C SER A 9 -0.77 20.85 12.70
N LEU A 10 -1.37 21.01 11.52
CA LEU A 10 -0.71 21.20 10.22
C LEU A 10 0.02 19.96 9.66
N TYR A 11 0.02 18.82 10.35
CA TYR A 11 0.56 17.57 9.80
C TYR A 11 -0.55 16.70 9.22
N THR A 12 -0.25 16.00 8.15
CA THR A 12 -1.17 15.10 7.46
C THR A 12 -0.91 13.64 7.86
N ALA A 13 -1.98 12.85 7.91
CA ALA A 13 -1.92 11.40 7.81
C ALA A 13 -2.38 10.99 6.42
N ASP A 14 -1.94 9.85 5.89
CA ASP A 14 -2.38 9.37 4.58
C ASP A 14 -2.62 7.86 4.59
N ILE A 15 -3.90 7.46 4.52
CA ILE A 15 -4.27 6.08 4.77
C ILE A 15 -5.29 5.62 3.75
N THR A 16 -4.86 4.66 2.93
CA THR A 16 -5.76 3.88 2.09
C THR A 16 -6.15 2.54 2.73
N ARG A 17 -7.45 2.26 2.75
CA ARG A 17 -8.02 0.92 2.99
C ARG A 17 -8.97 0.52 1.87
N THR A 18 -8.88 -0.75 1.49
CA THR A 18 -9.86 -1.39 0.59
C THR A 18 -10.67 -2.42 1.36
N TYR A 19 -11.99 -2.41 1.20
CA TYR A 19 -12.89 -3.33 1.87
C TYR A 19 -14.12 -3.64 1.00
N PRO A 20 -14.73 -4.82 1.15
CA PRO A 20 -15.87 -5.23 0.34
C PRO A 20 -17.13 -4.52 0.83
N ALA A 21 -17.84 -3.82 -0.05
CA ALA A 21 -19.08 -3.11 0.31
C ALA A 21 -20.14 -4.05 0.94
N THR A 22 -20.11 -5.34 0.60
CA THR A 22 -20.98 -6.39 1.15
C THR A 22 -20.57 -6.85 2.55
N GLY A 23 -19.35 -6.55 3.00
CA GLY A 23 -18.74 -7.06 4.22
C GLY A 23 -18.01 -8.40 4.09
N LYS A 24 -17.95 -9.00 2.88
CA LYS A 24 -17.18 -10.21 2.59
C LYS A 24 -16.49 -10.12 1.24
N PHE A 25 -15.21 -10.50 1.21
CA PHE A 25 -14.45 -10.54 -0.04
C PHE A 25 -14.92 -11.72 -0.90
N THR A 26 -15.05 -11.50 -2.21
CA THR A 26 -15.10 -12.62 -3.15
C THR A 26 -13.71 -13.28 -3.23
N PRO A 27 -13.60 -14.54 -3.71
CA PRO A 27 -12.30 -15.19 -3.87
C PRO A 27 -11.30 -14.33 -4.65
N ARG A 28 -11.72 -13.76 -5.79
CA ARG A 28 -10.87 -12.91 -6.62
C ARG A 28 -10.46 -11.61 -5.92
N GLN A 29 -11.39 -10.96 -5.22
CA GLN A 29 -11.05 -9.77 -4.42
C GLN A 29 -10.02 -10.12 -3.35
N ARG A 30 -10.16 -11.28 -2.69
CA ARG A 30 -9.26 -11.72 -1.63
C ARG A 30 -7.87 -12.07 -2.15
N GLU A 31 -7.74 -12.68 -3.33
CA GLU A 31 -6.45 -12.93 -3.98
C GLU A 31 -5.67 -11.64 -4.23
N ILE A 32 -6.30 -10.66 -4.88
CA ILE A 32 -5.67 -9.36 -5.17
C ILE A 32 -5.40 -8.61 -3.88
N TYR A 33 -6.33 -8.64 -2.93
CA TYR A 33 -6.16 -8.03 -1.62
C TYR A 33 -4.94 -8.56 -0.87
N GLN A 34 -4.82 -9.89 -0.79
CA GLN A 34 -3.71 -10.53 -0.10
C GLN A 34 -2.38 -10.20 -0.78
N LEU A 35 -2.32 -10.20 -2.12
CA LEU A 35 -1.10 -9.83 -2.82
C LEU A 35 -0.66 -8.39 -2.53
N VAL A 36 -1.59 -7.43 -2.50
CA VAL A 36 -1.27 -6.04 -2.15
C VAL A 36 -0.78 -5.94 -0.70
N LEU A 37 -1.46 -6.61 0.24
CA LEU A 37 -1.06 -6.65 1.66
C LEU A 37 0.34 -7.26 1.84
N ASP A 38 0.60 -8.39 1.17
CA ASP A 38 1.88 -9.08 1.22
C ASP A 38 3.00 -8.24 0.60
N THR A 39 2.69 -7.49 -0.46
CA THR A 39 3.65 -6.57 -1.09
C THR A 39 4.04 -5.45 -0.13
N GLN A 40 3.07 -4.83 0.56
CA GLN A 40 3.35 -3.77 1.55
C GLN A 40 4.24 -4.31 2.68
N ALA A 41 3.88 -5.48 3.22
CA ALA A 41 4.63 -6.12 4.29
C ALA A 41 6.05 -6.51 3.84
N ALA A 42 6.20 -7.04 2.62
CA ALA A 42 7.48 -7.42 2.06
C ALA A 42 8.39 -6.20 1.83
N VAL A 43 7.86 -5.08 1.33
CA VAL A 43 8.61 -3.83 1.18
C VAL A 43 9.10 -3.34 2.54
N ALA A 44 8.21 -3.23 3.53
CA ALA A 44 8.55 -2.74 4.86
C ALA A 44 9.63 -3.62 5.51
N ALA A 45 9.55 -4.94 5.34
CA ALA A 45 10.55 -5.89 5.84
C ALA A 45 11.87 -5.88 5.03
N HIS A 46 11.83 -5.45 3.77
CA HIS A 46 13.00 -5.40 2.89
C HIS A 46 13.87 -4.17 3.15
N TRP A 47 13.28 -3.09 3.66
CA TRP A 47 13.99 -1.83 3.90
C TRP A 47 15.20 -2.03 4.83
N LYS A 48 16.31 -1.37 4.48
CA LYS A 48 17.56 -1.34 5.23
C LYS A 48 18.18 0.06 5.13
N PRO A 49 19.03 0.44 6.10
CA PRO A 49 19.78 1.69 6.04
C PRO A 49 20.53 1.87 4.73
N GLY A 50 20.40 3.07 4.17
CA GLY A 50 21.05 3.44 2.92
C GLY A 50 20.27 3.10 1.65
N MET A 51 19.13 2.40 1.75
CA MET A 51 18.20 2.23 0.63
C MET A 51 17.48 3.54 0.30
N THR A 52 17.18 3.72 -0.97
CA THR A 52 16.40 4.84 -1.48
C THR A 52 14.92 4.51 -1.58
N ASN A 53 14.09 5.54 -1.68
CA ASN A 53 12.68 5.39 -2.06
C ASN A 53 12.50 4.64 -3.39
N LEU A 54 13.40 4.85 -4.37
CA LEU A 54 13.40 4.11 -5.63
C LEU A 54 13.73 2.63 -5.46
N ASP A 55 14.67 2.28 -4.57
CA ASP A 55 15.00 0.87 -4.29
C ASP A 55 13.79 0.11 -3.75
N LEU A 56 13.00 0.75 -2.87
CA LEU A 56 11.75 0.18 -2.37
C LEU A 56 10.72 0.01 -3.50
N HIS A 57 10.55 1.01 -4.36
CA HIS A 57 9.65 0.92 -5.50
C HIS A 57 10.02 -0.24 -6.45
N VAL A 58 11.30 -0.35 -6.80
CA VAL A 58 11.81 -1.45 -7.64
C VAL A 58 11.54 -2.79 -6.97
N PHE A 59 11.79 -2.92 -5.66
CA PHE A 59 11.48 -4.15 -4.93
C PHE A 59 9.99 -4.51 -4.98
N ALA A 60 9.08 -3.55 -4.79
CA ALA A 60 7.64 -3.79 -4.90
C ALA A 60 7.23 -4.29 -6.30
N VAL A 61 7.75 -3.66 -7.35
CA VAL A 61 7.50 -4.07 -8.74
C VAL A 61 8.02 -5.50 -9.00
N GLU A 62 9.22 -5.84 -8.55
CA GLU A 62 9.75 -7.20 -8.66
C GLU A 62 8.93 -8.23 -7.86
N TYR A 63 8.45 -7.86 -6.67
CA TYR A 63 7.61 -8.71 -5.85
C TYR A 63 6.29 -9.04 -6.56
N LEU A 64 5.62 -8.02 -7.10
CA LEU A 64 4.38 -8.16 -7.87
C LEU A 64 4.58 -9.00 -9.15
N ARG A 65 5.72 -8.81 -9.85
CA ARG A 65 6.05 -9.57 -11.06
C ARG A 65 6.20 -11.08 -10.80
N LYS A 66 6.71 -11.46 -9.63
CA LYS A 66 6.90 -12.86 -9.23
C LYS A 66 5.59 -13.55 -8.84
N SER A 67 4.52 -12.81 -8.60
CA SER A 67 3.20 -13.39 -8.33
C SER A 67 2.75 -14.28 -9.49
N PRO A 68 2.11 -15.44 -9.23
CA PRO A 68 1.52 -16.26 -10.28
C PRO A 68 0.20 -15.66 -10.82
N LEU A 69 -0.37 -14.66 -10.15
CA LEU A 69 -1.64 -14.07 -10.57
C LEU A 69 -1.49 -13.33 -11.91
N ARG A 70 -2.52 -13.47 -12.75
CA ARG A 70 -2.60 -12.81 -14.06
C ARG A 70 -3.93 -12.09 -14.21
N ALA A 71 -3.95 -11.09 -15.06
CA ALA A 71 -5.17 -10.41 -15.49
C ALA A 71 -4.99 -9.85 -16.91
N LYS A 72 -6.11 -9.51 -17.54
CA LYS A 72 -6.13 -8.96 -18.91
C LYS A 72 -6.22 -7.44 -18.88
N ASP A 73 -5.47 -6.78 -19.77
CA ASP A 73 -5.68 -5.37 -20.08
C ASP A 73 -6.94 -5.17 -20.95
N THR A 74 -7.22 -3.91 -21.31
CA THR A 74 -8.38 -3.55 -22.14
C THR A 74 -8.29 -4.08 -23.57
N ASP A 75 -7.10 -4.46 -24.06
CA ASP A 75 -6.88 -5.08 -25.36
C ASP A 75 -7.01 -6.62 -25.29
N GLY A 76 -7.29 -7.17 -24.10
CA GLY A 76 -7.43 -8.60 -23.87
C GLY A 76 -6.11 -9.35 -23.72
N ARG A 77 -4.98 -8.65 -23.65
CA ARG A 77 -3.65 -9.25 -23.44
C ARG A 77 -3.43 -9.52 -21.96
N GLU A 78 -2.83 -10.66 -21.65
CA GLU A 78 -2.62 -11.10 -20.27
C GLU A 78 -1.21 -10.71 -19.77
N TYR A 79 -1.14 -10.18 -18.54
CA TYR A 79 0.11 -9.75 -17.91
C TYR A 79 0.20 -10.16 -16.43
N GLY A 80 1.40 -10.07 -15.86
CA GLY A 80 1.62 -10.12 -14.42
C GLY A 80 1.05 -8.90 -13.69
N MET A 81 1.01 -8.99 -12.36
CA MET A 81 0.36 -7.98 -11.52
C MET A 81 1.11 -6.64 -11.48
N GLU A 82 2.40 -6.64 -11.76
CA GLU A 82 3.21 -5.42 -11.87
C GLU A 82 2.70 -4.48 -12.97
N ARG A 83 2.06 -5.01 -14.03
CA ARG A 83 1.45 -4.19 -15.09
C ARG A 83 0.26 -3.36 -14.59
N PHE A 84 -0.38 -3.82 -13.52
CA PHE A 84 -1.58 -3.21 -12.94
C PHE A 84 -1.26 -2.34 -11.72
N PHE A 85 0.03 -2.22 -11.36
CA PHE A 85 0.54 -1.25 -10.41
C PHE A 85 1.05 -0.02 -11.16
N ILE A 86 0.24 1.04 -11.18
CA ILE A 86 0.35 2.15 -12.15
C ILE A 86 0.85 3.47 -11.56
N HIS A 87 1.32 3.46 -10.32
CA HIS A 87 1.80 4.65 -9.61
C HIS A 87 3.08 4.35 -8.81
N GLY A 88 3.65 5.38 -8.17
CA GLY A 88 4.77 5.22 -7.24
C GLY A 88 4.39 4.37 -6.02
N LEU A 89 5.38 3.85 -5.31
CA LEU A 89 5.13 3.06 -4.10
C LEU A 89 4.74 3.90 -2.89
N GLY A 90 5.04 5.19 -2.92
CA GLY A 90 4.76 6.14 -1.85
C GLY A 90 5.53 7.43 -2.04
N HIS A 91 5.35 8.33 -1.09
CA HIS A 91 5.90 9.68 -1.08
C HIS A 91 6.28 10.09 0.34
N ALA A 92 7.04 11.19 0.47
CA ALA A 92 7.25 11.82 1.76
C ALA A 92 5.92 12.36 2.31
N LEU A 93 5.79 12.34 3.63
CA LEU A 93 4.57 12.73 4.33
C LEU A 93 4.92 13.64 5.51
N GLY A 94 4.21 14.75 5.64
CA GLY A 94 4.42 15.69 6.72
C GLY A 94 3.40 16.81 6.71
N MET A 95 3.83 18.06 6.54
CA MET A 95 2.89 19.19 6.57
C MET A 95 2.00 19.24 5.32
N ASP A 96 2.55 18.85 4.18
CA ASP A 96 1.78 18.52 2.98
C ASP A 96 1.65 16.99 2.87
N VAL A 97 0.55 16.53 2.26
CA VAL A 97 0.30 15.09 2.05
C VAL A 97 1.39 14.46 1.16
N HIS A 98 1.72 15.15 0.07
CA HIS A 98 2.92 14.89 -0.72
C HIS A 98 3.99 15.90 -0.30
N ASP A 99 4.68 15.60 0.80
CA ASP A 99 5.64 16.54 1.39
C ASP A 99 6.89 16.70 0.53
N VAL A 100 7.65 17.74 0.82
CA VAL A 100 8.88 18.08 0.11
C VAL A 100 9.94 16.97 0.25
N ALA A 101 10.49 16.53 -0.89
CA ALA A 101 11.57 15.56 -0.93
C ALA A 101 12.49 15.79 -2.14
N ASP A 102 13.78 15.50 -1.96
CA ASP A 102 14.79 15.57 -3.02
C ASP A 102 14.70 14.35 -3.96
N GLY A 103 13.59 14.22 -4.70
CA GLY A 103 13.39 13.17 -5.70
C GLY A 103 13.80 11.77 -5.21
N VAL A 104 14.82 11.18 -5.87
CA VAL A 104 15.43 9.92 -5.40
C VAL A 104 16.46 10.22 -4.32
N HIS A 105 16.19 9.76 -3.10
CA HIS A 105 17.05 9.98 -1.94
C HIS A 105 17.01 8.78 -1.00
N LYS A 106 18.01 8.71 -0.11
CA LYS A 106 18.09 7.66 0.90
C LYS A 106 17.16 7.99 2.05
N LEU A 107 16.35 7.04 2.46
CA LEU A 107 15.47 7.18 3.62
C LEU A 107 16.33 7.29 4.89
N GLN A 108 16.15 8.35 5.68
CA GLN A 108 16.96 8.63 6.89
C GLN A 108 16.13 8.62 8.17
N PRO A 109 16.73 8.35 9.35
CA PRO A 109 16.03 8.50 10.63
C PRO A 109 15.36 9.86 10.80
N GLY A 110 14.10 9.84 11.24
CA GLY A 110 13.24 11.02 11.38
C GLY A 110 12.33 11.28 10.18
N GLU A 111 12.57 10.64 9.04
CA GLU A 111 11.74 10.77 7.86
C GLU A 111 10.44 9.97 7.98
N VAL A 112 9.34 10.55 7.48
CA VAL A 112 8.02 9.92 7.40
C VAL A 112 7.61 9.82 5.94
N PHE A 113 7.14 8.65 5.54
CA PHE A 113 6.75 8.35 4.16
C PHE A 113 5.66 7.28 4.10
N THR A 114 4.96 7.20 2.98
CA THR A 114 3.91 6.19 2.73
C THR A 114 4.49 4.93 2.08
N ILE A 115 3.88 3.77 2.36
CA ILE A 115 4.03 2.56 1.55
C ILE A 115 2.64 2.11 1.12
N GLU A 116 2.31 2.33 -0.15
CA GLU A 116 0.96 2.28 -0.71
C GLU A 116 0.83 1.42 -1.99
N PRO A 117 1.27 0.15 -2.02
CA PRO A 117 1.08 -0.68 -3.20
C PRO A 117 -0.40 -0.76 -3.60
N GLY A 118 -0.65 -0.74 -4.91
CA GLY A 118 -1.99 -0.82 -5.46
C GLY A 118 -2.05 -1.63 -6.76
N ILE A 119 -3.14 -2.37 -6.95
CA ILE A 119 -3.44 -3.12 -8.18
C ILE A 119 -4.81 -2.69 -8.71
N TYR A 120 -4.86 -2.29 -9.97
CA TYR A 120 -6.08 -1.80 -10.63
C TYR A 120 -6.34 -2.54 -11.94
N ILE A 121 -7.32 -3.43 -11.94
CA ILE A 121 -7.67 -4.30 -13.06
C ILE A 121 -9.02 -3.82 -13.63
N GLN A 122 -8.96 -2.99 -14.67
CA GLN A 122 -10.14 -2.38 -15.27
C GLN A 122 -11.13 -3.40 -15.84
N THR A 123 -10.63 -4.47 -16.48
CA THR A 123 -11.45 -5.54 -17.05
C THR A 123 -12.25 -6.31 -16.00
N GLU A 124 -11.77 -6.35 -14.75
CA GLU A 124 -12.43 -6.99 -13.61
C GLU A 124 -13.23 -5.99 -12.75
N LYS A 125 -13.16 -4.68 -13.05
CA LYS A 125 -13.70 -3.60 -12.20
C LYS A 125 -13.21 -3.71 -10.75
N LEU A 126 -11.93 -4.08 -10.59
CA LEU A 126 -11.32 -4.36 -9.30
C LEU A 126 -10.13 -3.43 -9.07
N GLY A 127 -10.17 -2.69 -7.97
CA GLY A 127 -9.05 -1.87 -7.49
C GLY A 127 -8.81 -2.16 -6.02
N VAL A 128 -7.55 -2.41 -5.67
CA VAL A 128 -7.11 -2.55 -4.28
C VAL A 128 -5.88 -1.69 -4.08
N ARG A 129 -5.90 -0.84 -3.07
CA ARG A 129 -4.73 -0.21 -2.47
C ARG A 129 -4.79 -0.37 -0.96
N ILE A 130 -3.64 -0.59 -0.35
CA ILE A 130 -3.43 -0.63 1.11
C ILE A 130 -2.20 0.22 1.38
N GLU A 131 -2.38 1.21 2.22
CA GLU A 131 -1.38 2.24 2.46
C GLU A 131 -1.26 2.52 3.94
N ASP A 132 -0.03 2.78 4.35
CA ASP A 132 0.29 3.08 5.72
C ASP A 132 1.48 4.03 5.80
N ASP A 133 1.47 4.82 6.87
CA ASP A 133 2.50 5.79 7.20
C ASP A 133 3.64 5.10 7.97
N TYR A 134 4.88 5.31 7.53
CA TYR A 134 6.06 4.75 8.16
C TYR A 134 7.03 5.85 8.60
N LEU A 135 7.50 5.77 9.83
CA LEU A 135 8.60 6.57 10.38
C LEU A 135 9.88 5.75 10.40
N VAL A 136 10.97 6.30 9.86
CA VAL A 136 12.31 5.76 10.06
C VAL A 136 12.80 6.10 11.47
N MET A 137 12.98 5.09 12.32
CA MET A 137 13.40 5.24 13.70
C MET A 137 14.92 5.49 13.84
N PRO A 138 15.39 6.10 14.95
CA PRO A 138 16.84 6.32 15.20
C PRO A 138 17.69 5.05 15.20
N ASP A 139 17.10 3.90 15.53
CA ASP A 139 17.76 2.60 15.54
C ASP A 139 17.73 1.91 14.17
N ASN A 140 17.34 2.62 13.11
CA ASN A 140 17.20 2.10 11.77
C ASN A 140 16.20 0.95 11.66
N THR A 141 15.01 1.15 12.25
CA THR A 141 13.83 0.32 12.03
C THR A 141 12.68 1.16 11.46
N LEU A 142 11.72 0.53 10.81
CA LEU A 142 10.50 1.21 10.37
C LEU A 142 9.41 1.04 11.42
N ARG A 143 8.81 2.15 11.85
CA ARG A 143 7.60 2.15 12.68
C ARG A 143 6.39 2.47 11.82
N LYS A 144 5.43 1.56 11.80
CA LYS A 144 4.11 1.77 11.19
C LYS A 144 3.23 2.64 12.10
N LEU A 145 2.94 3.87 11.71
CA LEU A 145 2.20 4.83 12.54
C LEU A 145 0.68 4.53 12.55
N SER A 146 0.18 3.90 11.50
CA SER A 146 -1.22 3.53 11.28
C SER A 146 -1.56 2.09 11.70
N GLU A 147 -0.71 1.42 12.49
CA GLU A 147 -0.85 0.00 12.87
C GLU A 147 -2.18 -0.36 13.57
N LYS A 148 -2.84 0.63 14.18
CA LYS A 148 -4.14 0.44 14.87
C LYS A 148 -5.32 0.32 13.92
N ILE A 149 -5.15 0.68 12.64
CA ILE A 149 -6.18 0.54 11.62
C ILE A 149 -5.95 -0.78 10.89
N PRO A 150 -6.87 -1.75 11.01
CA PRO A 150 -6.61 -3.08 10.51
C PRO A 150 -6.59 -3.14 8.98
N SER A 151 -5.73 -4.00 8.47
CA SER A 151 -5.60 -4.33 7.05
C SER A 151 -5.64 -5.84 6.79
N ALA A 152 -5.71 -6.70 7.81
CA ALA A 152 -5.91 -8.12 7.57
C ALA A 152 -7.33 -8.38 7.05
N PRO A 153 -7.51 -9.16 5.95
CA PRO A 153 -8.83 -9.34 5.33
C PRO A 153 -9.85 -9.94 6.31
N ASP A 154 -9.42 -10.90 7.16
CA ASP A 154 -10.30 -11.49 8.18
C ASP A 154 -10.70 -10.50 9.27
N GLU A 155 -9.83 -9.53 9.60
CA GLU A 155 -10.15 -8.51 10.58
C GLU A 155 -11.13 -7.49 10.02
N ILE A 156 -10.97 -7.11 8.75
CA ILE A 156 -11.91 -6.27 8.02
C ILE A 156 -13.30 -6.92 7.98
N GLU A 157 -13.40 -8.18 7.58
CA GLU A 157 -14.69 -8.89 7.54
C GLU A 157 -15.34 -8.97 8.95
N ARG A 158 -14.54 -9.20 10.00
CA ARG A 158 -15.02 -9.18 11.39
C ARG A 158 -15.57 -7.81 11.80
N LEU A 159 -14.86 -6.72 11.50
CA LEU A 159 -15.31 -5.36 11.82
C LEU A 159 -16.59 -5.00 11.09
N MET A 160 -16.67 -5.29 9.80
CA MET A 160 -17.86 -5.00 8.98
C MET A 160 -19.07 -5.82 9.43
N THR A 161 -18.86 -7.02 9.98
CA THR A 161 -19.94 -7.83 10.56
C THR A 161 -20.46 -7.25 11.88
N ARG A 162 -19.56 -6.75 12.74
CA ARG A 162 -19.94 -6.13 14.02
C ARG A 162 -20.76 -4.86 13.82
N ALA A 163 -20.39 -4.02 12.85
CA ALA A 163 -21.08 -2.75 12.57
C ALA A 163 -22.50 -2.92 11.99
N LYS A 164 -22.86 -4.12 11.52
CA LYS A 164 -24.21 -4.45 11.03
C LYS A 164 -25.18 -4.90 12.13
N ARG A 165 -24.68 -5.12 13.36
CA ARG A 165 -25.49 -5.49 14.53
C ARG A 165 -25.79 -4.24 15.35
#